data_AF-A0AAN6GZ38-F1
#
_entry.id   AF-A0AAN6GZ38-F1
#
_cell.length_a   1.000
_cell.length_b   1.000
_cell.length_c   1.000
_cell.angle_alpha   90.00
_cell.angle_beta   90.00
_cell.angle_gamma   90.00
#
_symmetry.space_group_name_H-M   'P 1'
#
loop_
_entity.id
_entity.type
_entity.pdbx_description
1 polymer ?
#
loop_
_entity_poly.entity_id
_entity_poly.type
_entity_poly.pdbx_seq_one_letter_code
_entity_poly.pdbx_strand_id
1 'polypeptide(L)' 'YFVTADLANKAGCVDLCKKVKEKTDRLTILINNSGATWGAAYDEFPESGWDKIYALNVKAMFYTTVGLLAKADS' A
#
# COMPACT_ATOMS: atom_id res chain seq x y z
N TYR A 1 11.11 -6.43 13.68
CA TYR A 1 11.78 -5.15 13.31
C TYR A 1 10.72 -4.16 12.84
N PHE A 2 11.01 -2.86 12.78
CA PHE A 2 10.09 -1.87 12.20
C PHE A 2 10.68 -1.26 10.92
N VAL A 3 9.81 -0.84 10.00
CA VAL A 3 10.16 -0.12 8.77
C VAL A 3 9.23 1.08 8.66
N THR A 4 9.80 2.28 8.54
CA THR A 4 9.06 3.48 8.21
C THR A 4 8.90 3.56 6.70
N ALA A 5 7.67 3.75 6.23
CA ALA A 5 7.35 3.92 4.82
C ALA A 5 6.13 4.83 4.66
N ASP A 6 6.09 5.58 3.56
CA ASP A 6 4.92 6.30 3.08
C ASP A 6 4.31 5.53 1.91
N LEU A 7 3.02 5.20 2.01
CA LEU A 7 2.30 4.43 1.00
C LEU A 7 1.47 5.30 0.06
N ALA A 8 1.58 6.63 0.13
CA ALA A 8 0.84 7.56 -0.71
C ALA A 8 1.13 7.43 -2.21
N ASN A 9 2.19 6.70 -2.60
CA ASN A 9 2.51 6.45 -4.00
C ASN A 9 3.22 5.10 -4.22
N LYS A 10 3.35 4.73 -5.50
CA LYS A 10 3.96 3.46 -5.92
C LYS A 10 5.41 3.31 -5.47
N ALA A 11 6.21 4.38 -5.51
CA ALA A 11 7.63 4.32 -5.17
C ALA A 11 7.80 3.96 -3.68
N GLY A 12 7.02 4.57 -2.79
CA GLY A 12 7.03 4.26 -1.37
C GLY A 12 6.58 2.82 -1.06
N CYS A 13 5.57 2.31 -1.79
CA CYS A 13 5.18 0.90 -1.69
C CYS A 13 6.30 -0.05 -2.10
N VAL A 14 6.97 0.21 -3.22
CA VAL A 14 8.08 -0.61 -3.73
C VAL A 14 9.27 -0.62 -2.76
N ASP A 15 9.60 0.54 -2.20
CA ASP A 15 10.66 0.67 -1.20
C ASP A 15 10.34 -0.12 0.08
N LEU A 16 9.09 -0.07 0.57
CA LEU A 16 8.65 -0.92 1.68
C LEU A 16 8.82 -2.41 1.34
N CYS A 17 8.36 -2.85 0.16
CA CYS A 17 8.47 -4.24 -0.24
C CYS A 17 9.93 -4.72 -0.27
N LYS A 18 10.85 -3.88 -0.76
CA LYS A 18 12.28 -4.16 -0.76
C LYS A 18 12.82 -4.35 0.66
N LYS A 19 12.56 -3.39 1.55
CA LYS A 19 13.02 -3.43 2.96
C LYS A 19 12.48 -4.63 3.73
N VAL A 20 11.25 -5.06 3.45
CA VAL A 20 10.67 -6.27 4.04
C VAL A 20 11.40 -7.51 3.54
N LYS A 21 11.65 -7.63 2.23
CA LYS A 21 12.36 -8.79 1.65
C LYS A 21 13.80 -8.92 2.14
N GLU A 22 14.47 -7.81 2.44
CA GLU A 22 15.83 -7.83 3.00
C GLU A 22 15.89 -8.34 4.45
N LYS A 23 14.77 -8.36 5.17
CA LYS A 23 14.72 -8.62 6.61
C LYS A 23 13.80 -9.78 7.00
N THR A 24 13.02 -10.31 6.05
CA THR A 24 12.06 -11.39 6.26
C THR A 24 12.24 -12.46 5.20
N ASP A 25 12.73 -13.62 5.61
CA ASP A 25 12.92 -14.78 4.73
C ASP A 25 11.58 -15.33 4.20
N ARG A 26 10.54 -15.32 5.04
CA ARG A 26 9.21 -15.80 4.68
C ARG A 26 8.11 -14.89 5.23
N LEU A 27 7.29 -14.34 4.33
CA LEU A 27 6.09 -13.59 4.68
C LEU A 27 4.86 -14.51 4.64
N THR A 28 4.29 -14.82 5.81
CA THR A 28 3.10 -15.69 5.90
C THR A 28 1.80 -14.90 5.88
N ILE A 29 1.80 -13.69 6.45
CA ILE A 29 0.60 -12.86 6.60
C ILE A 29 0.94 -11.44 6.15
N LEU A 30 0.14 -10.92 5.24
CA LEU A 30 0.12 -9.51 4.84
C LEU A 30 -1.21 -8.91 5.26
N ILE A 31 -1.18 -7.86 6.09
CA ILE A 31 -2.37 -7.11 6.47
C ILE A 31 -2.26 -5.71 5.85
N ASN A 32 -3.05 -5.46 4.81
CA ASN A 32 -3.17 -4.12 4.23
C ASN A 32 -4.20 -3.30 5.02
N ASN A 33 -3.75 -2.70 6.14
CA ASN A 33 -4.63 -1.92 7.03
C ASN A 33 -4.47 -0.40 6.88
N SER A 34 -3.42 0.08 6.21
CA SER A 34 -3.25 1.52 5.97
C SER A 34 -4.42 2.06 5.15
N GLY A 35 -5.03 3.14 5.62
CA GLY A 35 -6.15 3.75 4.94
C GLY A 35 -6.30 5.24 5.23
N ALA A 36 -6.99 5.92 4.34
CA ALA A 36 -7.41 7.31 4.47
C ALA A 36 -8.93 7.39 4.34
N THR A 37 -9.51 8.37 5.02
CA THR A 37 -10.91 8.77 4.85
C THR A 37 -10.95 10.24 4.44
N TRP A 38 -12.02 10.63 3.77
CA TRP A 38 -12.32 12.01 3.45
C TRP A 38 -13.82 12.24 3.61
N GLY A 39 -14.19 13.40 4.14
CA GLY A 39 -15.58 13.79 4.34
C GLY A 39 -15.99 14.89 3.35
N ALA A 40 -17.01 14.62 2.56
CA ALA A 40 -17.72 15.58 1.70
C ALA A 40 -19.08 14.97 1.31
N ALA A 41 -20.01 15.80 0.85
CA ALA A 41 -21.18 15.31 0.14
C ALA A 41 -20.73 14.62 -1.17
N TYR A 42 -21.54 13.67 -1.67
CA TYR A 42 -21.14 12.84 -2.83
C TYR A 42 -20.97 13.66 -4.12
N ASP A 43 -21.68 14.77 -4.24
CA ASP A 43 -21.68 15.73 -5.34
C ASP A 43 -20.67 16.89 -5.17
N GLU A 44 -20.09 17.02 -3.98
CA GLU A 44 -19.06 18.03 -3.65
C GLU A 44 -17.71 17.39 -3.33
N PHE A 45 -17.53 16.11 -3.69
CA PHE A 45 -16.33 15.37 -3.35
C PHE A 45 -15.12 15.90 -4.14
N PRO A 46 -14.09 16.47 -3.49
CA PRO A 46 -12.98 17.07 -4.22
C PRO A 46 -12.09 15.99 -4.84
N GLU A 47 -11.59 16.24 -6.04
CA GLU A 47 -10.68 15.33 -6.76
C GLU A 47 -9.47 14.95 -5.90
N SER A 48 -8.90 15.90 -5.15
CA SER A 48 -7.75 15.66 -4.27
C SER A 48 -8.06 14.69 -3.12
N GLY A 49 -9.29 14.71 -2.60
CA GLY A 49 -9.75 13.73 -1.61
C GLY A 49 -9.91 12.34 -2.24
N TRP A 50 -10.40 12.30 -3.49
CA TRP A 50 -10.63 11.06 -4.23
C TRP A 50 -9.30 10.38 -4.55
N ASP A 51 -8.35 11.15 -5.08
CA ASP A 51 -6.99 10.72 -5.36
C ASP A 51 -6.29 10.17 -4.13
N LYS A 52 -6.46 10.82 -2.97
CA LYS A 52 -5.86 10.38 -1.71
C LYS A 52 -6.43 9.04 -1.26
N ILE A 53 -7.75 8.86 -1.32
CA ILE A 53 -8.40 7.59 -0.99
C ILE A 53 -7.94 6.49 -1.93
N TYR A 54 -7.94 6.73 -3.25
CA TYR A 54 -7.50 5.72 -4.22
C TYR A 54 -6.01 5.41 -4.11
N ALA A 55 -5.18 6.40 -3.79
CA ALA A 55 -3.76 6.19 -3.54
C ALA A 55 -3.52 5.19 -2.41
N LEU A 56 -4.14 5.40 -1.27
CA LEU A 56 -3.84 4.60 -0.08
C LEU A 56 -4.70 3.34 0.02
N ASN A 57 -6.01 3.45 -0.21
CA ASN A 57 -6.95 2.36 0.06
C ASN A 57 -7.05 1.34 -1.07
N VAL A 58 -6.56 1.67 -2.28
CA VAL A 58 -6.68 0.81 -3.47
C VAL A 58 -5.32 0.54 -4.11
N LYS A 59 -4.61 1.59 -4.52
CA LYS A 59 -3.33 1.45 -5.24
C LYS A 59 -2.25 0.86 -4.33
N ALA A 60 -2.10 1.36 -3.10
CA ALA A 60 -1.07 0.87 -2.20
C ALA A 60 -1.25 -0.62 -1.84
N MET A 61 -2.46 -1.04 -1.46
CA MET A 61 -2.72 -2.45 -1.14
C MET A 61 -2.44 -3.38 -2.34
N PHE A 62 -2.71 -2.93 -3.56
CA PHE A 62 -2.39 -3.68 -4.76
C PHE A 62 -0.88 -3.80 -4.95
N TYR A 63 -0.14 -2.69 -4.87
CA TYR A 63 1.32 -2.69 -5.05
C TYR A 63 2.04 -3.50 -3.98
N THR A 64 1.63 -3.42 -2.71
CA THR A 64 2.23 -4.20 -1.63
C THR A 64 1.92 -5.69 -1.79
N THR A 65 0.69 -6.05 -2.18
CA THR A 65 0.30 -7.45 -2.42
C THR A 65 1.11 -8.04 -3.58
N VAL A 66 1.15 -7.38 -4.73
CA VAL A 66 1.95 -7.85 -5.88
C VAL A 66 3.44 -7.87 -5.56
N GLY A 67 3.93 -6.84 -4.87
CA GLY A 67 5.33 -6.70 -4.52
C GLY A 67 5.84 -7.75 -3.53
N LEU A 68 4.96 -8.28 -2.66
CA LEU A 68 5.29 -9.24 -1.61
C LEU A 68 4.77 -10.65 -1.87
N LEU A 69 3.98 -10.86 -2.93
CA LEU A 69 3.59 -12.19 -3.36
C LEU A 69 4.86 -13.00 -3.62
N ALA A 70 4.95 -14.19 -3.01
CA ALA A 70 5.92 -15.17 -3.46
C ALA A 70 5.62 -15.46 -4.94
N LYS A 71 6.62 -15.41 -5.81
CA LYS A 71 6.45 -16.00 -7.13
C LYS A 71 6.17 -17.48 -6.86
N ALA A 72 5.04 -17.98 -7.33
CA ALA A 72 4.84 -19.41 -7.39
C ALA A 72 6.03 -19.98 -8.19
N ASP A 73 6.71 -20.97 -7.64
CA ASP A 73 7.79 -21.66 -8.33
C ASP A 73 7.25 -22.10 -9.70
N SER A 74 7.83 -21.52 -10.76
CA SER A 74 7.52 -21.83 -12.16
C SER A 74 8.37 -23.00 -12.63
#